data_AF-A0A391NR67-F1
#
_entry.id   AF-A0A391NR67-F1
#
_cell.length_a   1.000
_cell.length_b   1.000
_cell.length_c   1.000
_cell.angle_alpha   90.00
_cell.angle_beta   90.00
_cell.angle_gamma   90.00
#
_symmetry.space_group_name_H-M   'P 1'
#
loop_
_entity.id
_entity.type
_entity.pdbx_description
1 polymer ?
#
loop_
_entity_poly.entity_id
_entity_poly.type
_entity_poly.pdbx_seq_one_letter_code
_entity_poly.pdbx_strand_id
1 'polypeptide(L)' 'WDQKSGLIKDSVLKELYPPMPPMFLKAIMIDKAETRDMYECPMYMTKRRGPTYVWPFHLKTRDPATKWILAGVALVMACD' A
#
# COMPACT_ATOMS: atom_id res chain seq x y z
N TRP A 1 -6.50 -3.64 4.56
CA TRP A 1 -5.44 -3.33 5.55
C TRP A 1 -5.86 -3.87 6.89
N ASP A 2 -5.02 -4.66 7.57
CA ASP A 2 -5.36 -5.14 8.91
C ASP A 2 -4.84 -4.16 9.97
N GLN A 3 -5.75 -3.43 10.62
CA GLN A 3 -5.40 -2.44 11.64
C GLN A 3 -4.70 -3.06 12.86
N LYS A 4 -5.00 -4.33 13.19
CA LYS A 4 -4.43 -4.99 14.38
C LYS A 4 -2.97 -5.37 14.17
N SER A 5 -2.63 -5.84 12.97
CA SER A 5 -1.28 -6.31 12.68
C SER A 5 -0.43 -5.30 11.91
N GLY A 6 -1.02 -4.24 11.35
CA GLY A 6 -0.30 -3.24 10.57
C GLY A 6 0.28 -3.81 9.27
N LEU A 7 -0.41 -4.80 8.69
CA LEU A 7 0.04 -5.55 7.52
C LEU A 7 -1.01 -5.49 6.40
N ILE A 8 -0.54 -5.65 5.17
CA ILE A 8 -1.44 -5.98 4.06
C ILE A 8 -2.04 -7.36 4.32
N LYS A 9 -3.35 -7.45 4.06
CA LYS A 9 -4.14 -8.68 4.09
C LYS A 9 -5.05 -8.68 2.88
N ASP A 10 -5.43 -9.89 2.45
CA ASP A 10 -6.42 -10.08 1.39
C ASP A 10 -7.72 -9.32 1.70
N SER A 11 -8.39 -8.86 0.63
CA SER A 11 -9.62 -8.10 0.74
C SER A 11 -10.77 -8.94 1.27
N VAL A 12 -11.72 -8.28 1.93
CA VAL A 12 -12.98 -8.90 2.32
C VAL A 12 -13.89 -8.94 1.09
N LEU A 13 -14.69 -10.00 0.98
CA LEU A 13 -15.64 -10.15 -0.12
C LEU A 13 -16.56 -8.93 -0.22
N LYS A 14 -16.70 -8.38 -1.44
CA LYS A 14 -17.46 -7.16 -1.77
C LYS A 14 -16.89 -5.84 -1.21
N GLU A 15 -15.69 -5.85 -0.63
CA GLU A 15 -15.01 -4.63 -0.20
C GLU A 15 -13.80 -4.34 -1.11
N LEU A 16 -14.01 -3.49 -2.13
CA LEU A 16 -12.96 -3.18 -3.11
C LEU A 16 -11.91 -2.19 -2.57
N TYR A 17 -12.36 -1.22 -1.76
CA TYR A 17 -11.54 -0.11 -1.27
C TYR A 17 -11.68 0.00 0.25
N PRO A 18 -10.98 -0.86 1.02
CA PRO A 18 -11.00 -0.75 2.47
C PRO A 18 -10.33 0.58 2.90
N PRO A 19 -10.94 1.34 3.81
CA PRO A 19 -10.36 2.58 4.31
C PRO A 19 -9.07 2.28 5.07
N MET A 20 -8.02 3.04 4.79
CA MET A 20 -6.76 2.95 5.51
C MET A 20 -6.79 3.94 6.69
N PRO A 21 -6.30 3.55 7.89
CA PRO A 21 -6.14 4.52 8.97
C PRO A 21 -5.13 5.61 8.56
N PRO A 22 -5.21 6.80 9.18
CA PRO A 22 -4.21 7.84 8.97
C PRO A 22 -2.81 7.32 9.31
N MET A 23 -1.85 7.53 8.41
CA MET A 23 -0.46 7.09 8.56
C MET A 23 0.48 8.28 8.63
N PHE A 24 1.48 8.19 9.50
CA PHE A 24 2.54 9.17 9.59
C PHE A 24 3.71 8.78 8.69
N LEU A 25 4.12 9.72 7.84
CA LEU A 25 5.28 9.60 6.99
C LEU A 25 6.46 10.29 7.65
N LYS A 26 7.58 9.59 7.77
CA LYS A 26 8.84 10.15 8.24
C LYS A 26 9.91 9.98 7.17
N ALA A 27 10.61 11.06 6.86
CA ALA A 27 11.77 11.00 5.99
C ALA A 27 12.91 10.26 6.71
N ILE A 28 13.46 9.23 6.07
CA ILE A 28 14.60 8.45 6.54
C ILE A 28 15.59 8.35 5.37
N MET A 29 16.89 8.38 5.68
CA MET A 29 17.96 8.16 4.69
C MET A 29 17.89 6.73 4.17
N ILE A 30 18.19 6.52 2.88
CA ILE A 30 18.08 5.22 2.19
C ILE A 30 18.84 4.12 2.94
N ASP A 31 20.02 4.41 3.48
CA ASP A 31 20.85 3.43 4.21
C ASP A 31 20.20 2.87 5.48
N LYS A 32 19.22 3.57 6.04
CA LYS A 32 18.49 3.17 7.24
C LYS A 32 17.07 2.66 6.92
N ALA A 33 16.68 2.66 5.65
CA ALA A 33 15.38 2.19 5.23
C ALA A 33 15.35 0.65 5.28
N GLU A 34 14.44 0.09 6.08
CA GLU A 34 14.26 -1.35 6.19
C GLU A 34 13.32 -1.82 5.08
N THR A 35 13.87 -2.33 3.97
CA THR A 35 13.08 -2.83 2.83
C THR A 35 12.71 -4.32 2.95
N ARG A 36 13.17 -4.99 4.02
CA ARG A 36 12.92 -6.41 4.23
C ARG A 36 11.44 -6.64 4.57
N ASP A 37 10.81 -7.59 3.88
CA ASP A 37 9.39 -7.94 4.04
C ASP A 37 8.41 -6.76 3.81
N MET A 38 8.84 -5.81 2.98
CA MET A 38 8.00 -4.70 2.51
C MET A 38 7.62 -4.88 1.05
N TYR A 39 6.40 -4.46 0.74
CA TYR A 39 5.87 -4.34 -0.61
C TYR A 39 5.85 -2.87 -1.01
N GLU A 40 6.49 -2.55 -2.13
CA GLU A 40 6.41 -1.25 -2.78
C GLU A 40 5.05 -1.10 -3.47
N CYS A 41 4.11 -0.48 -2.77
CA CYS A 41 2.76 -0.25 -3.24
C CYS A 41 2.66 1.09 -3.98
N PRO A 42 2.25 1.11 -5.25
CA PRO A 42 2.07 2.36 -5.97
C PRO A 42 0.89 3.16 -5.38
N MET A 43 1.12 4.44 -5.09
CA MET A 43 0.08 5.37 -4.63
C MET A 43 -0.40 6.24 -5.78
N TYR A 44 -1.72 6.29 -5.97
CA TYR A 44 -2.39 7.13 -6.97
C TYR A 44 -3.28 8.18 -6.28
N MET A 45 -3.48 9.30 -6.97
CA MET A 45 -4.40 10.34 -6.47
C MET A 45 -5.87 9.91 -6.62
N THR A 46 -6.22 9.24 -7.72
CA THR A 46 -7.62 8.88 -8.06
C THR A 46 -7.79 7.39 -8.33
N LYS A 47 -9.02 6.88 -8.16
CA LYS A 47 -9.37 5.47 -8.43
C LYS A 47 -9.11 5.03 -9.88
N ARG A 48 -9.12 5.96 -10.84
CA ARG A 48 -8.95 5.65 -12.27
C ARG A 48 -7.52 5.30 -12.67
N ARG A 49 -6.55 5.32 -11.74
CA ARG A 49 -5.15 4.88 -11.92
C ARG A 49 -4.49 5.37 -13.22
N GLY A 50 -4.88 6.57 -13.68
CA GLY A 50 -4.35 7.19 -14.89
C GLY A 50 -2.98 7.83 -14.66
N PRO A 51 -2.66 8.99 -15.27
CA PRO A 51 -1.40 9.72 -15.05
C PRO A 51 -1.38 10.45 -13.69
N THR A 52 -1.77 9.74 -12.63
CA THR A 52 -1.94 10.26 -11.26
C THR A 52 -1.07 9.50 -10.27
N TYR A 53 0.00 8.86 -10.75
CA TYR A 53 1.01 8.24 -9.91
C TYR A 53 1.70 9.31 -9.07
N VAL A 54 1.79 9.06 -7.77
CA VAL A 54 2.35 10.02 -6.81
C VAL A 54 3.67 9.51 -6.27
N TRP A 55 3.67 8.34 -5.64
CA TRP A 55 4.82 7.86 -4.88
C TRP A 55 4.74 6.35 -4.61
N PRO A 56 5.87 5.63 -4.52
CA PRO A 56 5.89 4.24 -4.08
C PRO A 56 5.91 4.15 -2.54
N PHE A 57 4.86 3.58 -1.95
CA PHE A 57 4.70 3.46 -0.51
C PHE A 57 5.08 2.06 -0.02
N HIS A 58 6.00 1.98 0.94
CA HIS A 58 6.46 0.70 1.49
C HIS A 58 5.49 0.17 2.56
N LEU A 59 4.75 -0.86 2.22
CA LEU A 59 3.79 -1.52 3.11
C LEU A 59 4.37 -2.82 3.65
N LYS A 60 4.22 -3.05 4.95
CA LYS A 60 4.66 -4.32 5.56
C LYS A 60 3.75 -5.48 5.10
N THR A 61 4.37 -6.61 4.76
CA THR A 61 3.67 -7.82 4.31
C THR A 61 4.26 -9.08 4.96
N ARG A 62 3.44 -10.13 5.09
CA ARG A 62 3.89 -11.49 5.41
C ARG A 62 4.13 -12.34 4.17
N ASP A 63 3.38 -12.05 3.11
CA ASP A 63 3.47 -12.74 1.84
C ASP A 63 4.56 -12.12 0.95
N PRO A 64 5.14 -12.87 -0.01
CA PRO A 64 6.10 -12.32 -0.96
C PRO A 64 5.49 -11.18 -1.76
N ALA A 65 6.28 -10.14 -2.03
CA ALA A 65 5.87 -8.96 -2.80
C ALA A 65 5.20 -9.33 -4.14
N THR A 66 5.66 -10.40 -4.80
CA THR A 66 5.10 -10.91 -6.06
C THR A 66 3.60 -11.18 -6.00
N LYS A 67 3.07 -11.64 -4.86
CA LYS A 67 1.62 -11.85 -4.68
C LYS A 67 0.85 -10.54 -4.89
N TRP A 68 1.33 -9.46 -4.28
CA TRP A 68 0.67 -8.15 -4.31
C TRP A 68 0.84 -7.44 -5.65
N ILE A 69 1.98 -7.65 -6.31
CA ILE A 69 2.22 -7.19 -7.68
C ILE A 69 1.19 -7.83 -8.63
N LEU A 70 1.02 -9.15 -8.56
CA LEU A 70 0.06 -9.87 -9.41
C LEU A 70 -1.40 -9.51 -9.10
N ALA A 71 -1.72 -9.26 -7.83
CA ALA A 71 -3.03 -8.79 -7.42
C ALA A 71 -3.32 -7.33 -7.81
N GLY A 72 -2.32 -6.58 -8.28
CA GLY A 72 -2.48 -5.18 -8.70
C GLY A 72 -2.92 -4.27 -7.55
N VAL A 73 -2.40 -4.51 -6.34
CA VAL A 73 -2.71 -3.69 -5.16
C VAL A 73 -2.12 -2.30 -5.34
N ALA A 74 -2.92 -1.27 -5.01
CA ALA A 74 -2.48 0.11 -5.06
C ALA A 74 -3.17 0.91 -3.95
N LEU A 75 -2.50 1.96 -3.49
CA LEU A 75 -3.11 2.95 -2.59
C LEU A 75 -3.75 4.07 -3.40
N VAL A 76 -4.87 4.59 -2.90
CA VAL A 76 -5.58 5.71 -3.51
C VAL A 76 -5.84 6.76 -2.44
N MET A 77 -5.46 8.01 -2.70
CA MET A 77 -5.64 9.10 -1.73
C MET A 77 -7.09 9.59 -1.64
N ALA A 78 -7.78 9.72 -2.78
CA ALA A 78 -9.17 10.16 -2.83
C ALA A 78 -10.10 8.99 -3.21
N CYS A 79 -10.97 8.62 -2.28
CA CYS A 79 -12.07 7.70 -2.53
C CYS A 79 -13.37 8.50 -2.75
N ASP A 80 -13.52 9.16 -3.91
CA ASP A 80 -14.84 9.61 -4.41
C ASP A 80 -15.56 8.41 -5.03
#